data_AF-A0A0X1KMX8-F1
#
_entry.id   AF-A0A0X1KMX8-F1
#
_cell.length_a   1.000
_cell.length_b   1.000
_cell.length_c   1.000
_cell.angle_alpha   90.00
_cell.angle_beta   90.00
_cell.angle_gamma   90.00
#
_symmetry.space_group_name_H-M   'P 1'
#
loop_
_entity.id
_entity.type
_entity.pdbx_description
1 polymer ?
#
loop_
_entity_poly.entity_id
_entity_poly.type
_entity_poly.pdbx_seq_one_letter_code
_entity_poly.pdbx_strand_id
1 'polypeptide(L)'
;MIELIRWALFILVVSMWAFYAVLMLYDVLFRPWRLVEEQIITIERNIETLKRGGWRAKLHSWISMPLWHGDVGRHLKYLLGLRELKRAELELFERLKSERR
;
A
#
# COMPACT_ATOMS: atom_id res chain seq x y z
N MET A 1 -41.46 12.23 -7.02
CA MET A 1 -40.45 12.93 -6.18
C MET A 1 -39.42 11.98 -5.57
N ILE A 2 -39.82 10.94 -4.84
CA ILE A 2 -38.88 10.01 -4.17
C ILE A 2 -37.90 9.35 -5.16
N GLU A 3 -38.37 8.97 -6.35
CA GLU A 3 -37.54 8.32 -7.36
C GLU A 3 -36.49 9.25 -7.98
N LEU A 4 -36.84 10.52 -8.19
CA LEU A 4 -35.92 11.57 -8.64
C LEU A 4 -34.81 11.82 -7.61
N ILE A 5 -35.15 11.81 -6.32
CA ILE A 5 -34.18 11.95 -5.22
C ILE A 5 -33.24 10.73 -5.20
N ARG A 6 -33.77 9.51 -5.38
CA ARG A 6 -32.95 8.29 -5.44
C ARG A 6 -31.95 8.33 -6.59
N TRP A 7 -32.38 8.75 -7.78
CA TRP A 7 -31.50 8.90 -8.94
C TRP A 7 -30.45 9.99 -8.74
N ALA A 8 -30.82 11.13 -8.16
CA ALA A 8 -29.87 12.21 -7.85
C ALA A 8 -28.79 11.74 -6.85
N LEU A 9 -29.17 11.02 -5.79
CA LEU A 9 -28.23 10.44 -4.83
C LEU A 9 -27.32 9.40 -5.47
N PHE A 10 -27.87 8.53 -6.33
CA PHE A 10 -27.08 7.53 -7.04
C PHE A 10 -26.03 8.18 -7.94
N ILE A 11 -26.43 9.16 -8.75
CA ILE A 11 -25.50 9.90 -9.63
C ILE A 11 -24.42 10.60 -8.80
N LEU A 12 -24.79 11.22 -7.68
CA LEU A 12 -23.84 11.90 -6.80
C LEU A 12 -22.80 10.94 -6.23
N VAL A 13 -23.23 9.77 -5.75
CA VAL A 13 -22.32 8.73 -5.24
C VAL A 13 -21.41 8.22 -6.36
N VAL A 14 -21.96 7.85 -7.52
CA VAL A 14 -21.17 7.37 -8.66
C VAL A 14 -20.16 8.40 -9.14
N SER A 15 -20.55 9.68 -9.19
CA SER A 15 -19.65 10.77 -9.60
C SER A 15 -18.51 10.96 -8.61
N MET A 16 -18.78 10.85 -7.31
CA MET A 16 -17.75 10.93 -6.27
C MET A 16 -16.75 9.76 -6.38
N TRP A 17 -17.24 8.54 -6.62
CA TRP A 17 -16.38 7.38 -6.87
C TRP A 17 -15.53 7.54 -8.12
N ALA A 18 -16.13 8.00 -9.23
CA ALA A 18 -15.42 8.25 -10.47
C ALA A 18 -14.32 9.31 -10.29
N PHE A 19 -14.62 10.40 -9.59
CA PHE A 19 -13.64 11.43 -9.27
C PHE A 19 -12.47 10.88 -8.43
N TYR A 20 -12.77 10.09 -7.41
CA TYR A 20 -11.73 9.46 -6.59
C TYR A 20 -10.85 8.48 -7.40
N ALA A 21 -11.46 7.71 -8.30
CA ALA A 21 -10.74 6.80 -9.18
C ALA A 21 -9.77 7.56 -10.11
N VAL A 22 -10.17 8.71 -10.65
CA VAL A 22 -9.29 9.56 -11.48
C VAL A 22 -8.11 10.09 -10.69
N LEU A 23 -8.31 10.52 -9.45
CA LEU A 23 -7.21 10.97 -8.59
C LEU A 23 -6.22 9.85 -8.30
N MET A 24 -6.71 8.64 -7.99
CA MET A 24 -5.86 7.47 -7.78
C MET A 24 -5.07 7.13 -9.03
N LEU A 25 -5.70 7.19 -10.21
CA LEU A 25 -5.03 6.94 -11.48
C LEU A 25 -3.95 7.98 -11.76
N TYR A 26 -4.22 9.25 -11.45
CA TYR A 26 -3.25 10.33 -11.58
C TYR A 26 -2.04 10.10 -10.67
N ASP A 27 -2.25 9.77 -9.40
CA ASP A 27 -1.14 9.51 -8.48
C ASP A 27 -0.30 8.30 -8.92
N VAL A 28 -0.93 7.24 -9.44
CA VAL A 28 -0.21 6.07 -9.98
C VAL A 28 0.61 6.43 -11.22
N LEU A 29 0.06 7.20 -12.16
CA LEU A 29 0.72 7.52 -13.42
C LEU A 29 1.79 8.62 -13.29
N PHE A 30 1.54 9.60 -12.41
CA PHE A 30 2.34 10.82 -12.36
C PHE A 30 3.13 10.99 -11.06
N ARG A 31 2.84 10.21 -10.01
CA ARG A 31 3.57 10.25 -8.72
C ARG A 31 3.84 8.84 -8.14
N PRO A 32 4.36 7.89 -8.94
CA PRO A 32 4.57 6.52 -8.48
C PRO A 32 5.53 6.42 -7.28
N TRP A 33 6.48 7.35 -7.14
CA TRP A 33 7.42 7.39 -6.00
C TRP A 33 6.70 7.54 -4.65
N ARG A 34 5.62 8.32 -4.58
CA ARG A 34 4.86 8.52 -3.33
C ARG A 34 4.18 7.23 -2.88
N LEU A 35 3.66 6.46 -3.84
CA LEU A 35 3.05 5.16 -3.57
C LEU A 35 4.10 4.16 -3.05
N VAL A 36 5.32 4.20 -3.60
CA VAL A 36 6.43 3.36 -3.12
C VAL A 36 6.89 3.79 -1.73
N GLU A 37 7.00 5.09 -1.44
CA GLU A 37 7.30 5.61 -0.09
C GLU A 37 6.29 5.12 0.95
N GLU A 38 5.00 5.24 0.65
CA GLU A 38 3.93 4.76 1.54
C GLU A 38 4.02 3.24 1.78
N GLN A 39 4.32 2.46 0.74
CA GLN A 39 4.55 1.02 0.86
C GLN A 39 5.76 0.70 1.75
N ILE A 40 6.87 1.43 1.62
CA ILE A 40 8.06 1.26 2.47
C ILE A 40 7.70 1.51 3.94
N ILE A 41 6.98 2.59 4.24
CA ILE A 41 6.54 2.93 5.61
C ILE A 41 5.67 1.80 6.19
N THR A 42 4.74 1.26 5.42
CA THR A 42 3.90 0.13 5.85
C THR A 42 4.74 -1.12 6.12
N ILE A 43 5.68 -1.46 5.23
CA ILE A 43 6.58 -2.59 5.41
C ILE A 43 7.43 -2.43 6.68
N GLU A 44 7.96 -1.24 6.93
CA GLU A 44 8.76 -0.95 8.13
C GLU A 44 7.96 -1.10 9.42
N ARG A 45 6.70 -0.64 9.46
CA ARG A 45 5.79 -0.87 10.60
C ARG A 45 5.50 -2.36 10.83
N ASN A 46 5.31 -3.13 9.77
CA ASN A 46 5.08 -4.57 9.87
C ASN A 46 6.34 -5.29 10.38
N ILE A 47 7.52 -4.91 9.89
CA ILE A 47 8.81 -5.41 10.40
C ILE A 47 8.96 -5.11 11.88
N GLU A 48 8.65 -3.89 12.32
CA GLU A 48 8.72 -3.51 13.73
C GLU A 48 7.79 -4.38 14.59
N THR A 49 6.57 -4.61 14.12
CA THR A 49 5.58 -5.46 14.77
C THR A 49 6.07 -6.91 14.91
N LEU A 50 6.72 -7.46 13.87
CA LEU A 50 7.29 -8.80 13.90
C LEU A 50 8.54 -8.89 14.80
N LYS A 51 9.38 -7.84 14.81
CA LYS A 51 10.60 -7.78 15.65
C LYS A 51 10.29 -7.74 17.14
N ARG A 52 9.17 -7.12 17.55
CA ARG A 52 8.70 -7.15 18.95
C ARG A 52 8.39 -8.57 19.44
N GLY A 53 8.19 -9.52 18.53
CA GLY A 53 8.08 -10.94 18.84
C GLY A 53 6.81 -11.31 19.62
N GLY A 54 6.84 -12.52 20.19
CA GLY A 54 5.75 -13.05 21.01
C GLY A 54 4.49 -13.46 20.22
N TRP A 55 3.38 -13.63 20.94
CA TRP A 55 2.11 -14.09 20.39
C TRP A 55 1.51 -13.10 19.38
N ARG A 56 1.73 -11.79 19.58
CA ARG A 56 1.26 -10.73 18.67
C ARG A 56 1.93 -10.82 17.30
N ALA A 57 3.24 -11.08 17.26
CA ALA A 57 3.96 -11.27 16.01
C ALA A 57 3.49 -12.52 15.26
N LYS A 58 3.25 -13.63 15.98
CA LYS A 58 2.68 -14.86 15.40
C LYS A 58 1.28 -14.64 14.82
N LEU A 59 0.40 -13.96 15.58
CA LEU A 59 -0.96 -13.63 15.13
C LEU A 59 -0.93 -12.71 13.91
N HIS A 60 -0.12 -11.65 13.97
CA HIS A 60 0.04 -10.73 12.84
C HIS A 60 0.54 -11.46 11.60
N SER A 61 1.53 -12.36 11.76
CA SER A 61 2.03 -13.18 10.67
C SER A 61 0.98 -14.13 10.10
N TRP A 62 0.11 -14.69 10.94
CA TRP A 62 -1.01 -15.53 10.51
C TRP A 62 -2.03 -14.74 9.66
N ILE A 63 -2.38 -13.53 10.08
CA ILE A 63 -3.37 -12.70 9.40
C ILE A 63 -2.83 -12.17 8.07
N SER A 64 -1.60 -11.66 8.08
CA SER A 64 -1.00 -11.01 6.91
C SER A 64 -0.48 -12.00 5.88
N MET A 65 0.12 -13.12 6.30
CA MET A 65 0.69 -14.14 5.42
C MET A 65 0.35 -15.54 5.93
N PRO A 66 -0.92 -15.97 5.74
CA PRO A 66 -1.44 -17.22 6.30
C PRO A 66 -0.69 -18.47 5.81
N LEU A 67 -0.14 -18.43 4.59
CA LEU A 67 0.67 -19.52 4.01
C LEU A 67 1.88 -19.89 4.87
N TRP A 68 2.36 -18.99 5.74
CA TRP A 68 3.52 -19.23 6.59
C TRP A 68 3.17 -19.69 7.99
N HIS A 69 1.88 -19.90 8.30
CA HIS A 69 1.42 -20.53 9.53
C HIS A 69 2.01 -19.90 10.81
N GLY A 70 2.27 -18.59 10.79
CA GLY A 70 2.82 -17.88 11.94
C GLY A 70 4.34 -17.98 12.10
N ASP A 71 5.05 -18.43 11.07
CA ASP A 71 6.51 -18.37 11.02
C ASP A 71 6.98 -16.92 10.88
N VAL A 72 7.17 -16.30 12.04
CA VAL A 72 7.63 -14.91 12.19
C VAL A 72 9.01 -14.71 11.55
N GLY A 73 9.90 -15.70 11.62
CA GLY A 73 11.26 -15.59 11.08
C GLY A 73 11.25 -15.55 9.55
N ARG A 74 10.49 -16.46 8.93
CA ARG A 74 10.29 -16.47 7.47
C ARG A 74 9.60 -15.21 6.99
N HIS A 75 8.58 -14.76 7.73
CA HIS A 75 7.88 -13.53 7.41
C HIS A 75 8.76 -12.30 7.49
N LEU A 76 9.55 -12.18 8.55
CA LEU A 76 10.50 -11.09 8.72
C LEU A 76 11.53 -11.06 7.58
N LYS A 77 12.08 -12.23 7.20
CA LYS A 77 13.04 -12.34 6.09
C LYS A 77 12.45 -11.86 4.77
N TYR A 78 11.19 -12.22 4.50
CA TYR A 78 10.49 -11.74 3.31
C TYR A 78 10.30 -10.23 3.32
N LEU A 79 9.78 -9.66 4.42
CA LEU A 79 9.54 -8.22 4.49
C LEU A 79 10.84 -7.41 4.38
N LEU A 80 11.95 -7.92 4.93
CA LEU A 80 13.26 -7.29 4.76
C LEU A 80 13.69 -7.24 3.29
N GLY A 81 13.55 -8.36 2.56
CA GLY A 81 13.85 -8.38 1.12
C GLY A 81 12.90 -7.49 0.31
N LEU A 82 11.61 -7.49 0.65
CA LEU A 82 10.63 -6.63 -0.01
C LEU A 82 10.93 -5.14 0.20
N ARG A 83 11.36 -4.77 1.42
CA ARG A 83 11.77 -3.40 1.74
C ARG A 83 12.98 -2.97 0.90
N GLU A 84 13.99 -3.83 0.76
CA GLU A 84 15.18 -3.54 -0.05
C GLU A 84 14.81 -3.33 -1.52
N LEU A 85 13.96 -4.21 -2.06
CA LEU A 85 13.45 -4.08 -3.42
C LEU A 85 12.68 -2.76 -3.63
N LYS A 86 11.82 -2.40 -2.68
CA LYS A 86 11.06 -1.14 -2.74
C LYS A 86 11.93 0.10 -2.60
N ARG A 87 13.00 0.04 -1.79
CA ARG A 87 13.99 1.13 -1.72
C ARG A 87 14.75 1.30 -3.05
N ALA A 88 15.16 0.20 -3.69
CA ALA A 88 15.79 0.26 -5.00
C ALA A 88 14.83 0.82 -6.07
N GLU A 89 13.54 0.44 -6.01
CA GLU A 89 12.50 0.99 -6.88
C GLU A 89 12.32 2.51 -6.66
N LEU A 90 12.33 2.98 -5.41
CA LEU A 90 12.26 4.41 -5.10
C LEU A 90 13.48 5.17 -5.63
N GLU A 91 14.69 4.64 -5.43
CA GLU A 91 15.93 5.23 -5.94
C GLU A 91 15.91 5.32 -7.48
N LEU A 92 15.38 4.31 -8.17
CA LEU A 92 15.20 4.35 -9.62
C LEU A 92 14.26 5.51 -10.03
N PHE A 93 13.13 5.69 -9.34
CA PHE A 93 12.22 6.79 -9.62
C PHE A 93 12.85 8.17 -9.36
N GLU A 94 13.66 8.30 -8.32
CA GLU A 94 14.40 9.53 -8.03
C GLU A 94 15.42 9.86 -9.14
N ARG A 95 16.16 8.85 -9.61
CA ARG A 95 17.10 9.02 -10.74
C ARG A 95 16.39 9.44 -12.02
N LEU A 96 15.30 8.75 -12.39
CA LEU A 96 14.49 9.11 -13.56
C LEU A 96 13.90 10.52 -13.47
N LYS A 97 13.58 10.99 -12.27
CA LYS A 97 13.11 12.35 -12.03
C LYS A 97 14.23 13.38 -12.19
N SER A 98 15.46 13.07 -11.78
CA SER A 98 16.63 13.94 -11.96
C SER A 98 17.07 14.06 -13.42
N GLU A 99 16.97 13.00 -14.21
CA GLU A 99 17.32 13.01 -15.65
C GLU A 99 16.31 13.78 -16.51
N ARG A 100 15.07 13.95 -16.02
CA ARG A 100 14.01 14.69 -16.72
C ARG A 100 14.05 16.21 -16.45
N ARG A 101 14.86 16.68 -15.49
CA ARG A 101 15.04 18.12 -15.19
C ARG A 101 16.22 18.69 -15.96
#